data_AF-D2QQ67-F1
#
_entry.id   AF-D2QQ67-F1
#
_cell.length_a   1.000
_cell.length_b   1.000
_cell.length_c   1.000
_cell.angle_alpha   90.00
_cell.angle_beta   90.00
_cell.angle_gamma   90.00
#
_symmetry.space_group_name_H-M   'P 1'
#
loop_
_entity.id
_entity.type
_entity.pdbx_description
1 polymer ?
#
loop_
_entity_poly.entity_id
_entity_poly.type
_entity_poly.pdbx_seq_one_letter_code
_entity_poly.pdbx_strand_id
1 'polypeptide(L)' 'MKTLHCRDAGFDCEAIVRADTDEEVLAQAAQHAQQVHGVTVTPELAAGIKSLIHDEA' A
#
# COMPACT_ATOMS: atom_id res chain seq x y z
N MET A 1 -12.18 -6.61 5.46
CA MET A 1 -10.88 -6.92 4.83
C MET A 1 -10.21 -5.62 4.50
N LYS A 2 -8.92 -5.46 4.75
CA LYS A 2 -8.19 -4.22 4.48
C LYS A 2 -7.78 -4.14 3.01
N THR A 3 -7.92 -2.97 2.41
CA THR A 3 -7.66 -2.69 1.00
C THR A 3 -6.84 -1.41 0.85
N LEU A 4 -5.83 -1.45 -0.02
CA LEU A 4 -5.07 -0.28 -0.47
C LEU A 4 -5.05 -0.26 -2.00
N HIS A 5 -5.42 0.87 -2.58
CA HIS A 5 -5.31 1.10 -4.01
C HIS A 5 -4.04 1.91 -4.27
N CYS A 6 -3.11 1.39 -5.07
CA CYS A 6 -1.83 2.05 -5.32
C CYS A 6 -2.00 3.43 -5.98
N ARG A 7 -3.07 3.62 -6.76
CA ARG A 7 -3.43 4.90 -7.35
C ARG A 7 -3.70 6.00 -6.31
N ASP A 8 -4.29 5.64 -5.17
CA ASP A 8 -4.60 6.60 -4.11
C ASP A 8 -3.32 7.08 -3.40
N ALA A 9 -2.26 6.27 -3.44
CA ALA A 9 -0.92 6.65 -2.98
C ALA A 9 -0.15 7.53 -3.98
N GLY A 10 -0.77 7.92 -5.10
CA GLY A 10 -0.20 8.82 -6.10
C GLY A 10 0.63 8.15 -7.21
N PHE A 11 0.63 6.82 -7.27
CA PHE A 11 1.27 6.08 -8.36
C PHE A 11 0.32 5.91 -9.54
N ASP A 12 0.84 5.92 -10.77
CA ASP A 12 0.06 5.45 -11.92
C ASP A 12 0.08 3.92 -11.99
N CYS A 13 -0.59 3.29 -11.01
CA CYS A 13 -0.61 1.85 -10.81
C CYS A 13 -2.01 1.39 -10.40
N GLU A 14 -2.54 0.37 -11.08
CA GLU A 14 -3.87 -0.20 -10.82
C GLU A 14 -3.86 -1.36 -9.80
N ALA A 15 -2.69 -1.63 -9.19
CA ALA A 15 -2.60 -2.67 -8.18
C ALA A 15 -3.47 -2.34 -6.97
N ILE A 16 -4.16 -3.36 -6.48
CA ILE A 16 -4.96 -3.33 -5.25
C ILE A 16 -4.37 -4.38 -4.31
N VAL A 17 -3.90 -3.93 -3.16
CA VAL A 17 -3.37 -4.79 -2.09
C VAL A 17 -4.50 -5.10 -1.12
N ARG A 18 -4.64 -6.38 -0.76
CA ARG A 18 -5.67 -6.88 0.16
C ARG A 18 -5.04 -7.72 1.26
N ALA A 19 -5.43 -7.49 2.51
CA ALA A 19 -5.04 -8.34 3.63
C ALA A 19 -6.03 -8.23 4.80
N ASP A 20 -5.81 -8.99 5.87
CA ASP A 20 -6.66 -8.93 7.06
C ASP A 20 -6.29 -7.77 7.98
N THR A 21 -5.02 -7.35 7.98
CA THR A 21 -4.51 -6.26 8.83
C THR A 21 -3.79 -5.17 8.03
N ASP A 22 -3.72 -3.97 8.60
CA ASP A 22 -2.97 -2.85 8.01
C ASP A 22 -1.48 -3.19 7.84
N GLU A 23 -0.92 -3.95 8.78
CA GLU A 23 0.50 -4.35 8.77
C GLU A 23 0.82 -5.26 7.59
N GLU A 24 -0.07 -6.22 7.30
CA GLU A 24 0.08 -7.09 6.13
C GLU A 24 -0.10 -6.34 4.82
N VAL A 25 -1.04 -5.37 4.76
CA VAL A 25 -1.17 -4.48 3.59
C VAL A 25 0.10 -3.68 3.38
N LEU A 26 0.67 -3.08 4.43
CA LEU A 26 1.89 -2.29 4.34
C LEU A 26 3.10 -3.13 3.91
N ALA A 27 3.25 -4.35 4.43
CA ALA A 27 4.32 -5.25 4.04
C ALA A 27 4.26 -5.62 2.55
N GLN A 28 3.06 -5.97 2.07
CA GLN A 28 2.84 -6.28 0.65
C GLN A 28 3.03 -5.04 -0.25
N ALA A 29 2.52 -3.88 0.17
CA ALA A 29 2.69 -2.63 -0.55
C ALA A 29 4.16 -2.22 -0.65
N ALA A 30 4.96 -2.43 0.42
CA ALA A 30 6.39 -2.15 0.41
C ALA A 30 7.15 -3.05 -0.56
N GLN A 31 6.84 -4.35 -0.59
CA GLN A 31 7.42 -5.26 -1.57
C GLN A 31 7.06 -4.83 -3.01
N HIS A 32 5.79 -4.50 -3.25
CA HIS A 32 5.30 -4.04 -4.55
C HIS A 32 6.01 -2.75 -4.98
N ALA A 33 6.07 -1.74 -4.11
CA ALA A 33 6.73 -0.47 -4.39
C ALA A 33 8.21 -0.66 -4.78
N GLN A 34 8.93 -1.55 -4.09
CA GLN A 34 10.32 -1.83 -4.41
C GLN A 34 10.49 -2.58 -5.74
N GLN A 35 9.64 -3.57 -6.02
CA GLN A 35 9.77 -4.44 -7.19
C GLN A 35 9.25 -3.81 -8.49
N VAL A 36 8.16 -3.06 -8.41
CA VAL A 36 7.45 -2.50 -9.58
C VAL A 36 7.86 -1.05 -9.84
N HIS A 37 8.10 -0.28 -8.79
CA HIS A 37 8.40 1.15 -8.90
C HIS A 37 9.84 1.51 -8.51
N GLY A 38 10.63 0.55 -8.01
CA GLY A 38 11.98 0.83 -7.53
C GLY A 38 12.01 1.75 -6.30
N VAL A 39 10.87 1.89 -5.60
CA VAL A 39 10.72 2.80 -4.47
C VAL A 39 10.93 2.03 -3.17
N THR A 40 11.89 2.49 -2.38
CA THR A 40 12.05 2.03 -1.00
C THR A 40 11.04 2.76 -0.12
N VAL A 41 10.20 2.01 0.59
CA VAL A 41 9.21 2.59 1.50
C VAL A 41 9.88 3.03 2.80
N THR A 42 9.93 4.35 3.02
CA THR A 42 10.41 4.94 4.29
C THR A 42 9.29 4.91 5.35
N PRO A 43 9.62 5.10 6.64
CA PRO A 43 8.61 5.17 7.70
C PRO A 43 7.55 6.27 7.46
N GLU A 44 7.94 7.43 6.95
CA GLU A 44 7.03 8.53 6.64
C GLU A 44 6.08 8.14 5.50
N LEU A 45 6.61 7.51 4.45
CA LEU A 45 5.78 7.01 3.34
C LEU A 45 4.82 5.91 3.81
N ALA A 46 5.28 4.99 4.67
CA ALA A 46 4.44 3.95 5.25
C ALA A 46 3.29 4.55 6.08
N ALA A 47 3.53 5.60 6.86
CA ALA A 47 2.49 6.28 7.63
C ALA A 47 1.44 6.96 6.72
N GLY A 48 1.89 7.58 5.62
CA GLY A 48 1.01 8.15 4.60
C GLY A 48 0.16 7.07 3.92
N ILE A 49 0.80 5.99 3.46
CA ILE A 49 0.13 4.85 2.83
C ILE A 49 -0.89 4.21 3.79
N LYS A 50 -0.53 4.05 5.08
CA LYS A 50 -1.43 3.47 6.09
C LYS A 50 -2.75 4.24 6.20
N SER A 51 -2.70 5.57 6.07
CA SER A 51 -3.90 6.42 6.13
C SER A 51 -4.82 6.27 4.91
N LEU A 52 -4.38 5.57 3.86
CA LEU A 52 -5.12 5.28 2.64
C LEU A 52 -5.66 3.84 2.61
N ILE A 53 -5.45 3.08 3.69
CA ILE A 53 -6.01 1.73 3.83
C ILE A 53 -7.47 1.85 4.28
N HIS A 54 -8.35 1.18 3.56
CA HIS A 54 -9.78 1.17 3.83
C HIS A 54 -10.27 -0.23 4.17
N ASP A 55 -11.42 -0.33 4.82
CA ASP A 55 -12.14 -1.58 4.97
C ASP A 55 -13.02 -1.80 3.73
N GLU A 56 -12.87 -2.96 3.07
CA GLU A 56 -13.78 -3.44 2.04
C GLU A 56 -15.12 -3.81 2.72
N ALA A 57 -16.21 -3.24 2.19
CA ALA A 57 -17.59 -3.42 2.68
C ALA A 57 -18.23 -4.72 2.18
#